data_AF-A0A7U9SP30-F1
#
_entry.id   AF-A0A7U9SP30-F1
#
_cell.length_a   1.000
_cell.length_b   1.000
_cell.length_c   1.000
_cell.angle_alpha   90.00
_cell.angle_beta   90.00
_cell.angle_gamma   90.00
#
_symmetry.space_group_name_H-M   'P 1'
#
loop_
_entity.id
_entity.type
_entity.pdbx_description
1 polymer ?
#
loop_
_entity_poly.entity_id
_entity_poly.type
_entity_poly.pdbx_seq_one_letter_code
_entity_poly.pdbx_strand_id
1 'polypeptide(L)'
;MKINIYYGGRGLMDDPTLYVINKMQTVLEELHVAVERFNLYELKNSITTLPQTIKTADGIILASTVEWYGIGGYMHQFLDSCWLYGDKEKIAKTYMCPIVMSTTYGEREGKLTLTGAWEILGGLPCSGICGYIADPSIFEDKKEYNVIIEKKAENMYRTINQKMACLPASNQAVKQKVSFTKTIDLTPQESEQLSQYVSDDSYVKRQKQDIQELTSLFKDLMNNGGQEENEEEFIKEFKGHFVPQPGLKAVYKMQIEGKKKPLIIKVDGPEDTYSYGGTDKADVEVSMSREAMEDVIFARMTFQRAFMSGAMKMKGDFKIFRSLDQIFTFMEKI
;
A
#
# COMPACT_ATOMS: atom_id res chain seq x y z
N MET A 1 -33.12 -8.92 14.03
CA MET A 1 -32.57 -7.70 13.42
C MET A 1 -31.06 -7.83 13.40
N LYS A 2 -30.39 -7.45 12.31
CA LYS A 2 -28.92 -7.47 12.19
C LYS A 2 -28.38 -6.06 11.98
N ILE A 3 -27.38 -5.67 12.78
CA ILE A 3 -26.68 -4.39 12.66
C ILE A 3 -25.19 -4.63 12.38
N ASN A 4 -24.67 -4.02 11.32
CA ASN A 4 -23.24 -4.07 11.03
C ASN A 4 -22.55 -2.79 11.51
N ILE A 5 -21.44 -2.91 12.23
CA ILE A 5 -20.61 -1.78 12.67
C ILE A 5 -19.35 -1.74 11.81
N TYR A 6 -19.13 -0.63 11.09
CA TYR A 6 -17.89 -0.38 10.37
C TYR A 6 -17.09 0.66 11.13
N TYR A 7 -15.94 0.26 11.66
CA TYR A 7 -15.09 1.12 12.48
C TYR A 7 -13.82 1.51 11.71
N GLY A 8 -13.69 2.80 11.41
CA GLY A 8 -12.61 3.41 10.64
C GLY A 8 -11.47 4.02 11.45
N GLY A 9 -11.47 3.87 12.79
CA GLY A 9 -10.36 4.28 13.64
C GLY A 9 -9.17 3.33 13.57
N ARG A 10 -8.12 3.61 14.35
CA ARG A 10 -6.86 2.85 14.32
C ARG A 10 -6.82 1.62 15.24
N GLY A 11 -7.86 1.39 16.04
CA GLY A 11 -7.91 0.28 16.99
C GLY A 11 -7.03 0.47 18.23
N LEU A 12 -6.70 1.73 18.56
CA LEU A 12 -5.98 2.06 19.78
C LEU A 12 -6.89 1.78 21.00
N MET A 13 -6.31 1.26 22.08
CA MET A 13 -7.07 0.93 23.29
C MET A 13 -7.74 2.14 23.93
N ASP A 14 -7.10 3.31 23.80
CA ASP A 14 -7.55 4.61 24.29
C ASP A 14 -8.42 5.36 23.25
N ASP A 15 -9.00 4.67 22.27
CA ASP A 15 -9.88 5.31 21.30
C ASP A 15 -11.28 5.59 21.90
N PRO A 16 -11.73 6.85 22.00
CA PRO A 16 -13.04 7.18 22.56
C PRO A 16 -14.22 6.66 21.71
N THR A 17 -14.06 6.55 20.39
CA THR A 17 -15.07 5.94 19.50
C THR A 17 -15.22 4.47 19.81
N LEU A 18 -14.10 3.78 20.10
CA LEU A 18 -14.11 2.36 20.44
C LEU A 18 -14.95 2.07 21.69
N TYR A 19 -14.81 2.92 22.72
CA TYR A 19 -15.63 2.86 23.92
C TYR A 19 -17.13 3.01 23.59
N VAL A 20 -17.48 4.03 22.80
CA VAL A 20 -18.88 4.32 22.43
C VAL A 20 -19.50 3.15 21.66
N ILE A 21 -18.81 2.61 20.65
CA ILE A 21 -19.35 1.50 19.85
C ILE A 21 -19.47 0.21 20.66
N ASN A 22 -18.53 -0.07 21.57
CA ASN A 22 -18.61 -1.23 22.44
C ASN A 22 -19.84 -1.13 23.36
N LYS A 23 -20.06 0.05 23.95
CA LYS A 23 -21.23 0.28 24.82
C LYS A 23 -22.53 0.19 24.04
N MET A 24 -22.60 0.76 22.83
CA MET A 24 -23.77 0.62 21.96
C MET A 24 -24.00 -0.84 21.54
N GLN A 25 -22.94 -1.58 21.24
CA GLN A 25 -23.03 -3.00 20.91
C GLN A 25 -23.64 -3.80 22.07
N THR A 26 -23.16 -3.60 23.30
CA THR A 26 -23.75 -4.26 24.48
C THR A 26 -25.25 -4.00 24.60
N VAL A 27 -25.70 -2.74 24.46
CA VAL A 27 -27.13 -2.38 24.53
C VAL A 27 -27.94 -3.04 23.41
N LEU A 28 -27.38 -3.11 22.19
CA LEU A 28 -28.06 -3.76 21.06
C LEU A 28 -28.14 -5.28 21.24
N GLU A 29 -27.09 -5.92 21.76
CA GLU A 29 -27.07 -7.35 22.07
C GLU A 29 -28.07 -7.71 23.18
N GLU A 30 -28.19 -6.87 24.22
CA GLU A 30 -29.22 -6.99 25.26
C GLU A 30 -30.64 -6.93 24.69
N LEU A 31 -30.86 -6.17 23.61
CA LEU A 31 -32.12 -6.10 22.86
C LEU A 31 -32.29 -7.23 21.83
N HIS A 32 -31.47 -8.30 21.91
CA HIS A 32 -31.46 -9.44 20.98
C HIS A 32 -31.21 -9.07 19.51
N VAL A 33 -30.39 -8.04 19.27
CA VAL A 33 -29.92 -7.70 17.93
C VAL A 33 -28.61 -8.43 17.63
N ALA A 34 -28.51 -9.04 16.45
CA ALA A 34 -27.26 -9.60 15.99
C ALA A 34 -26.35 -8.46 15.53
N VAL A 35 -25.23 -8.25 16.23
CA VAL A 35 -24.25 -7.21 15.88
C VAL A 35 -23.01 -7.86 15.27
N GLU A 36 -22.60 -7.38 14.09
CA GLU A 36 -21.36 -7.82 13.44
C GLU A 36 -20.45 -6.62 13.23
N ARG A 37 -19.21 -6.70 13.73
CA ARG A 37 -18.28 -5.59 13.71
C ARG A 37 -17.13 -5.83 12.73
N PHE A 38 -16.90 -4.86 11.87
CA PHE A 38 -15.84 -4.80 10.87
C PHE A 38 -14.86 -3.68 11.23
N ASN A 39 -13.67 -4.09 11.70
CA ASN A 39 -12.56 -3.18 11.91
C ASN A 39 -11.86 -2.92 10.58
N LEU A 40 -12.04 -1.73 10.01
CA LEU A 40 -11.52 -1.43 8.67
C LEU A 40 -9.98 -1.44 8.64
N TYR A 41 -9.33 -1.15 9.77
CA TYR A 41 -7.88 -1.23 9.89
C TYR A 41 -7.34 -2.68 9.84
N GLU A 42 -8.16 -3.70 10.12
CA GLU A 42 -7.77 -5.12 10.00
C GLU A 42 -8.03 -5.64 8.60
N LEU A 43 -9.07 -5.10 7.95
CA LEU A 43 -9.60 -5.56 6.67
C LEU A 43 -9.11 -4.73 5.48
N LYS A 44 -7.95 -4.08 5.57
CA LYS A 44 -7.45 -3.08 4.60
C LYS A 44 -7.51 -3.54 3.13
N ASN A 45 -7.19 -4.82 2.88
CA ASN A 45 -7.17 -5.41 1.54
C ASN A 45 -8.55 -5.89 1.07
N SER A 46 -9.51 -5.99 1.97
CA SER A 46 -10.86 -6.53 1.74
C SER A 46 -11.95 -5.46 1.91
N ILE A 47 -11.59 -4.20 2.10
CA ILE A 47 -12.57 -3.09 2.24
C ILE A 47 -13.53 -3.04 1.04
N THR A 48 -13.03 -3.39 -0.16
CA THR A 48 -13.80 -3.39 -1.41
C THR A 48 -14.96 -4.39 -1.43
N THR A 49 -14.91 -5.47 -0.64
CA THR A 49 -16.03 -6.44 -0.53
C THR A 49 -16.96 -6.20 0.62
N LEU A 50 -16.57 -5.40 1.60
CA LEU A 50 -17.44 -5.09 2.74
C LEU A 50 -18.83 -4.55 2.38
N PRO A 51 -19.04 -3.81 1.27
CA PRO A 51 -20.38 -3.42 0.84
C PRO A 51 -21.34 -4.60 0.66
N GLN A 52 -20.86 -5.80 0.33
CA GLN A 52 -21.70 -7.00 0.20
C GLN A 52 -22.33 -7.40 1.54
N THR A 53 -21.65 -7.16 2.66
CA THR A 53 -22.14 -7.53 4.00
C THR A 53 -23.39 -6.72 4.38
N ILE A 54 -23.58 -5.53 3.77
CA ILE A 54 -24.76 -4.67 3.94
C ILE A 54 -26.04 -5.37 3.44
N LYS A 55 -25.94 -6.29 2.46
CA LYS A 55 -27.10 -7.06 1.97
C LYS A 55 -27.84 -7.78 3.09
N THR A 56 -27.09 -8.28 4.08
CA THR A 56 -27.64 -9.02 5.22
C THR A 56 -28.02 -8.15 6.42
N ALA A 57 -27.69 -6.86 6.41
CA ALA A 57 -27.91 -5.95 7.52
C ALA A 57 -29.27 -5.23 7.40
N ASP A 58 -29.94 -4.99 8.53
CA ASP A 58 -31.14 -4.16 8.64
C ASP A 58 -30.78 -2.68 8.91
N GLY A 59 -29.61 -2.46 9.53
CA GLY A 59 -29.03 -1.14 9.72
C GLY A 59 -27.52 -1.24 9.91
N ILE A 60 -26.86 -0.09 9.84
CA ILE A 60 -25.41 -0.01 9.99
C ILE A 60 -25.00 1.11 10.94
N ILE A 61 -23.82 0.97 11.53
CA ILE A 61 -23.13 2.02 12.26
C ILE A 61 -21.86 2.35 11.50
N LEU A 62 -21.67 3.62 11.17
CA LEU A 62 -20.40 4.13 10.65
C LEU A 62 -19.70 4.86 11.78
N ALA A 63 -18.59 4.28 12.25
CA ALA A 63 -17.86 4.77 13.39
C ALA A 63 -16.46 5.24 12.98
N SER A 64 -16.08 6.45 13.36
CA SER A 64 -14.75 6.99 13.04
C SER A 64 -14.20 7.86 14.16
N THR A 65 -12.87 7.88 14.27
CA THR A 65 -12.16 8.74 15.22
C THR A 65 -11.44 9.84 14.45
N VAL A 66 -11.68 11.10 14.82
CA VAL A 66 -11.00 12.26 14.24
C VAL A 66 -9.79 12.58 15.09
N GLU A 67 -8.61 12.36 14.51
CA GLU A 67 -7.32 12.60 15.18
C GLU A 67 -6.63 13.85 14.61
N TRP A 68 -6.74 14.06 13.30
CA TRP A 68 -6.20 15.23 12.61
C TRP A 68 -7.29 15.97 11.82
N TYR A 69 -7.79 15.36 10.73
CA TYR A 69 -8.80 15.98 9.89
C TYR A 69 -9.66 14.93 9.18
N GLY A 70 -10.98 15.08 9.27
CA GLY A 70 -11.94 14.21 8.61
C GLY A 70 -12.08 12.82 9.24
N ILE A 71 -12.76 11.94 8.52
CA ILE A 71 -13.23 10.62 8.99
C ILE A 71 -12.22 9.48 8.74
N GLY A 72 -10.97 9.80 8.41
CA GLY A 72 -9.92 8.81 8.18
C GLY A 72 -10.02 8.09 6.82
N GLY A 73 -8.86 7.64 6.32
CA GLY A 73 -8.73 7.06 4.98
C GLY A 73 -9.49 5.75 4.79
N TYR A 74 -9.51 4.87 5.80
CA TYR A 74 -10.22 3.59 5.69
C TYR A 74 -11.73 3.77 5.58
N MET A 75 -12.31 4.73 6.30
CA MET A 75 -13.73 5.04 6.19
C MET A 75 -14.07 5.64 4.82
N HIS A 76 -13.22 6.54 4.30
CA HIS A 76 -13.37 7.04 2.94
C HIS A 76 -13.33 5.91 1.91
N GLN A 77 -12.35 5.02 1.99
CA GLN A 77 -12.22 3.87 1.09
C GLN A 77 -13.44 2.94 1.17
N PHE A 78 -14.00 2.74 2.36
CA PHE A 78 -15.24 1.98 2.53
C PHE A 78 -16.44 2.66 1.86
N LEU A 79 -16.62 3.97 2.07
CA LEU A 79 -17.68 4.75 1.43
C LEU A 79 -17.56 4.76 -0.10
N ASP A 80 -16.34 4.88 -0.63
CA ASP A 80 -16.06 4.78 -2.06
C ASP A 80 -16.38 3.38 -2.59
N SER A 81 -16.08 2.33 -1.81
CA SER A 81 -16.46 0.95 -2.14
C SER A 81 -17.98 0.78 -2.14
N CYS A 82 -18.71 1.39 -1.20
CA CYS A 82 -20.18 1.42 -1.21
C CYS A 82 -20.72 2.18 -2.43
N TRP A 83 -20.00 3.22 -2.89
CA TRP A 83 -20.36 3.93 -4.11
C TRP A 83 -20.22 3.04 -5.35
N LEU A 84 -19.10 2.32 -5.48
CA LEU A 84 -18.77 1.53 -6.67
C LEU A 84 -19.48 0.18 -6.71
N TYR A 85 -19.48 -0.55 -5.59
CA TYR A 85 -19.88 -1.97 -5.52
C TYR A 85 -21.13 -2.20 -4.66
N GLY A 86 -21.59 -1.19 -3.92
CA GLY A 86 -22.76 -1.30 -3.05
C GLY A 86 -24.07 -1.38 -3.83
N ASP A 87 -24.92 -2.33 -3.44
CA ASP A 87 -26.29 -2.47 -3.94
C ASP A 87 -27.14 -1.26 -3.51
N LYS A 88 -27.51 -0.42 -4.50
CA LYS A 88 -28.22 0.84 -4.27
C LYS A 88 -29.65 0.62 -3.77
N GLU A 89 -30.32 -0.44 -4.20
CA GLU A 89 -31.68 -0.74 -3.75
C GLU A 89 -31.70 -1.14 -2.28
N LYS A 90 -30.69 -1.91 -1.87
CA LYS A 90 -30.52 -2.27 -0.47
C LYS A 90 -30.12 -1.07 0.37
N ILE A 91 -29.14 -0.27 -0.07
CA ILE A 91 -28.68 0.92 0.65
C ILE A 91 -29.84 1.90 0.87
N ALA A 92 -30.72 2.09 -0.12
CA ALA A 92 -31.87 2.98 -0.02
C ALA A 92 -32.85 2.63 1.10
N LYS A 93 -32.86 1.36 1.55
CA LYS A 93 -33.70 0.88 2.65
C LYS A 93 -32.92 0.70 3.96
N THR A 94 -31.63 1.00 3.97
CA THR A 94 -30.73 0.74 5.10
C THR A 94 -30.53 2.00 5.93
N TYR A 95 -30.80 1.89 7.22
CA TYR A 95 -30.56 2.97 8.17
C TYR A 95 -29.09 3.02 8.59
N MET A 96 -28.53 4.21 8.74
CA MET A 96 -27.14 4.41 9.16
C MET A 96 -27.05 5.35 10.35
N CYS A 97 -26.36 4.90 11.41
CA CYS A 97 -26.05 5.70 12.58
C CYS A 97 -24.58 6.17 12.53
N PRO A 98 -24.32 7.49 12.42
CA PRO A 98 -22.95 7.99 12.42
C PRO A 98 -22.43 8.18 13.85
N ILE A 99 -21.27 7.63 14.16
CA ILE A 99 -20.59 7.80 15.45
C ILE A 99 -19.22 8.38 15.18
N VAL A 100 -18.97 9.59 15.67
CA VAL A 100 -17.68 10.25 15.46
C VAL A 100 -17.17 10.86 16.74
N MET A 101 -16.06 10.35 17.27
CA MET A 101 -15.39 10.97 18.42
C MET A 101 -14.10 11.64 17.97
N SER A 102 -13.67 12.66 18.71
CA SER A 102 -12.38 13.33 18.49
C SER A 102 -11.58 13.39 19.79
N THR A 103 -10.25 13.30 19.67
CA THR A 103 -9.31 13.63 20.76
C THR A 103 -8.80 15.06 20.62
N THR A 104 -9.15 15.75 19.54
CA THR A 104 -8.73 17.13 19.22
C THR A 104 -9.94 18.00 18.85
N TYR A 105 -10.39 17.94 17.60
CA TYR A 105 -11.54 18.69 17.06
C TYR A 105 -12.06 18.03 15.78
N GLY A 106 -13.17 18.53 15.22
CA GLY A 106 -13.66 18.13 13.90
C GLY A 106 -14.67 16.99 13.89
N GLU A 107 -15.13 16.54 15.07
CA GLU A 107 -16.11 15.46 15.20
C GLU A 107 -17.48 15.82 14.61
N ARG A 108 -17.86 17.11 14.68
CA ARG A 108 -19.13 17.60 14.12
C ARG A 108 -19.11 17.53 12.60
N GLU A 109 -18.01 17.99 12.00
CA GLU A 109 -17.75 17.92 10.57
C GLU A 109 -17.69 16.46 10.13
N GLY A 110 -16.98 15.59 10.87
CA GLY A 110 -16.91 14.17 10.55
C GLY A 110 -18.28 13.49 10.56
N LYS A 111 -19.12 13.78 11.57
CA LYS A 111 -20.50 13.27 11.61
C LYS A 111 -21.33 13.77 10.43
N LEU A 112 -21.19 15.05 10.08
CA LEU A 112 -21.85 15.63 8.90
C LEU A 112 -21.38 14.96 7.61
N THR A 113 -20.08 14.68 7.47
CA THR A 113 -19.50 13.97 6.33
C THR A 113 -20.07 12.56 6.19
N LEU A 114 -20.14 11.79 7.28
CA LEU A 114 -20.74 10.44 7.24
C LEU A 114 -22.22 10.49 6.86
N THR A 115 -22.96 11.44 7.42
CA THR A 115 -24.38 11.65 7.15
C THR A 115 -24.60 11.99 5.68
N GLY A 116 -23.90 13.00 5.17
CA GLY A 116 -24.00 13.42 3.78
C GLY A 116 -23.55 12.34 2.80
N ALA A 117 -22.48 11.60 3.10
CA ALA A 117 -22.01 10.51 2.25
C ALA A 117 -23.07 9.39 2.14
N TRP A 118 -23.72 9.02 3.24
CA TRP A 118 -24.75 7.99 3.24
C TRP A 118 -26.04 8.43 2.55
N GLU A 119 -26.45 9.69 2.74
CA GLU A 119 -27.57 10.31 2.00
C GLU A 119 -27.30 10.33 0.50
N ILE A 120 -26.08 10.70 0.11
CA ILE A 120 -25.63 10.67 -1.29
C ILE A 120 -25.67 9.23 -1.80
N LEU A 121 -25.27 8.23 -1.04
CA LEU A 121 -25.43 6.82 -1.44
C LEU A 121 -26.89 6.38 -1.59
N GLY A 122 -27.82 7.15 -1.03
CA GLY A 122 -29.28 6.96 -1.12
C GLY A 122 -29.90 6.39 0.15
N GLY A 123 -29.11 6.11 1.18
CA GLY A 123 -29.59 5.48 2.41
C GLY A 123 -30.20 6.44 3.43
N LEU A 124 -30.63 5.90 4.56
CA LEU A 124 -31.44 6.61 5.56
C LEU A 124 -30.59 6.95 6.80
N PRO A 125 -30.04 8.17 6.94
CA PRO A 125 -29.30 8.53 8.15
C PRO A 125 -30.24 8.62 9.36
N CYS A 126 -29.78 8.13 10.51
CA CYS A 126 -30.46 8.27 11.79
C CYS A 126 -29.62 9.08 12.79
N SER A 127 -30.17 9.29 14.00
CA SER A 127 -29.54 10.17 14.98
C SER A 127 -28.29 9.56 15.58
N GLY A 128 -27.13 10.01 15.09
CA GLY A 128 -25.82 9.60 15.57
C GLY A 128 -25.27 10.33 16.79
N ILE A 129 -24.07 9.92 17.22
CA ILE A 129 -23.29 10.49 18.33
C ILE A 129 -22.07 11.23 17.78
N CYS A 130 -21.78 12.40 18.33
CA CYS A 130 -20.46 13.01 18.17
C CYS A 130 -20.02 13.67 19.47
N GLY A 131 -18.73 13.61 19.78
CA GLY A 131 -18.20 14.23 21.00
C GLY A 131 -16.67 14.30 21.04
N TYR A 132 -16.17 15.27 21.78
CA TYR A 132 -14.75 15.43 22.07
C TYR A 132 -14.42 14.79 23.42
N ILE A 133 -13.46 13.87 23.43
CA ILE A 133 -12.95 13.21 24.63
C ILE A 133 -11.44 13.03 24.48
N ALA A 134 -10.68 13.79 25.27
CA ALA A 134 -9.22 13.71 25.29
C ALA A 134 -8.72 12.42 25.95
N ASP A 135 -9.41 11.95 26.99
CA ASP A 135 -9.06 10.76 27.76
C ASP A 135 -10.32 9.90 27.96
N PRO A 136 -10.36 8.66 27.44
CA PRO A 136 -11.48 7.74 27.63
C PRO A 136 -11.81 7.44 29.08
N SER A 137 -10.88 7.62 30.03
CA SER A 137 -11.12 7.42 31.47
C SER A 137 -12.31 8.24 31.98
N ILE A 138 -12.61 9.37 31.33
CA ILE A 138 -13.78 10.23 31.62
C ILE A 138 -15.10 9.44 31.53
N PHE A 139 -15.19 8.41 30.69
CA PHE A 139 -16.39 7.60 30.57
C PHE A 139 -16.64 6.69 31.78
N GLU A 140 -15.59 6.29 32.49
CA GLU A 140 -15.69 5.50 33.73
C GLU A 140 -16.18 6.39 34.88
N ASP A 141 -15.71 7.63 34.92
CA ASP A 141 -16.06 8.59 35.97
C ASP A 141 -17.46 9.19 35.79
N LYS A 142 -17.88 9.46 34.54
CA LYS A 142 -19.13 10.17 34.24
C LYS A 142 -20.23 9.25 33.70
N LYS A 143 -21.04 8.72 34.64
CA LYS A 143 -22.22 7.90 34.33
C LYS A 143 -23.23 8.56 33.39
N GLU A 144 -23.32 9.89 33.39
CA GLU A 144 -24.24 10.63 32.51
C GLU A 144 -23.95 10.40 31.01
N TYR A 145 -22.68 10.24 30.63
CA TYR A 145 -22.30 9.98 29.24
C TYR A 145 -22.74 8.58 28.79
N ASN A 146 -22.65 7.59 29.69
CA ASN A 146 -23.16 6.24 29.42
C ASN A 146 -24.68 6.27 29.16
N VAL A 147 -25.45 7.04 29.94
CA VAL A 147 -26.90 7.21 29.73
C VAL A 147 -27.20 7.84 28.36
N ILE A 148 -26.37 8.79 27.90
CA ILE A 148 -26.54 9.39 26.56
C ILE A 148 -26.31 8.34 25.46
N ILE A 149 -25.27 7.52 25.59
CA ILE A 149 -24.94 6.47 24.63
C ILE A 149 -26.05 5.41 24.59
N GLU A 150 -26.52 4.95 25.75
CA GLU A 150 -27.62 3.98 25.88
C GLU A 150 -28.90 4.49 25.21
N LYS A 151 -29.34 5.71 25.54
CA LYS A 151 -30.53 6.33 24.92
C LYS A 151 -30.38 6.48 23.40
N LYS A 152 -29.17 6.71 22.90
CA LYS A 152 -28.90 6.80 21.46
C LYS A 152 -28.96 5.44 20.78
N ALA A 153 -28.44 4.39 21.41
CA ALA A 153 -28.55 3.02 20.92
C ALA A 153 -30.01 2.55 20.87
N GLU A 154 -30.79 2.80 21.92
CA GLU A 154 -32.22 2.48 21.96
C GLU A 154 -33.00 3.24 20.88
N ASN A 155 -32.69 4.53 20.69
CA ASN A 155 -33.35 5.32 19.64
C ASN A 155 -33.01 4.78 18.25
N MET A 156 -31.75 4.42 18.00
CA MET A 156 -31.34 3.77 16.75
C MET A 156 -32.11 2.46 16.55
N TYR A 157 -32.15 1.59 17.55
CA TYR A 157 -32.91 0.33 17.53
C TYR A 157 -34.37 0.59 17.13
N ARG A 158 -35.02 1.55 17.81
CA ARG A 158 -36.42 1.89 17.55
C ARG A 158 -36.63 2.40 16.12
N THR A 159 -35.77 3.28 15.63
CA THR A 159 -35.83 3.83 14.27
C THR A 159 -35.78 2.72 13.22
N ILE A 160 -34.87 1.75 13.40
CA ILE A 160 -34.70 0.63 12.46
C ILE A 160 -35.88 -0.34 12.55
N ASN A 161 -36.21 -0.78 13.77
CA ASN A 161 -37.25 -1.78 14.01
C ASN A 161 -38.64 -1.31 13.56
N GLN A 162 -38.95 -0.02 13.78
CA GLN A 162 -40.23 0.58 13.37
C GLN A 162 -40.23 1.10 11.93
N LYS A 163 -39.08 1.05 11.24
CA LYS A 163 -38.90 1.61 9.88
C LYS A 163 -39.41 3.06 9.79
N MET A 164 -38.97 3.90 10.74
CA MET A 164 -39.42 5.29 10.80
C MET A 164 -39.10 6.04 9.50
N ALA A 165 -40.09 6.73 8.94
CA ALA A 165 -39.90 7.52 7.72
C ALA A 165 -38.87 8.63 7.94
N CYS A 166 -37.95 8.78 6.98
CA CYS A 166 -37.02 9.90 6.91
C CYS A 166 -37.51 10.92 5.89
N LEU A 167 -37.35 12.20 6.19
CA LEU A 167 -37.58 13.26 5.20
C LEU A 167 -36.51 13.19 4.11
N PRO A 168 -36.87 13.46 2.84
CA PRO A 168 -35.90 13.43 1.75
C PRO A 168 -34.91 14.59 1.89
N ALA A 169 -33.62 14.29 1.74
CA ALA A 169 -32.56 15.28 1.75
C ALA A 169 -32.35 15.89 0.36
N SER A 170 -31.89 17.15 0.29
CA SER A 170 -31.71 17.87 -0.98
C SER A 170 -30.67 17.22 -1.90
N ASN A 171 -29.57 16.72 -1.32
CA ASN A 171 -28.54 15.94 -2.02
C ASN A 171 -29.10 14.62 -2.62
N GLN A 172 -30.02 13.97 -1.93
CA GLN A 172 -30.71 12.76 -2.40
C GLN A 172 -31.66 13.08 -3.56
N ALA A 173 -32.37 14.21 -3.49
CA ALA A 173 -33.30 14.66 -4.53
C ALA A 173 -32.59 15.09 -5.84
N VAL A 174 -31.39 15.68 -5.77
CA VAL A 174 -30.60 16.05 -6.95
C VAL A 174 -30.11 14.82 -7.70
N LYS A 175 -29.73 13.75 -7.00
CA LYS A 175 -29.31 12.49 -7.61
C LYS A 175 -30.37 11.87 -8.51
N GLN A 176 -31.64 11.94 -8.12
CA GLN A 176 -32.76 11.44 -8.92
C GLN A 176 -32.95 12.22 -10.24
N LYS A 177 -32.43 13.45 -10.34
CA LYS A 177 -32.60 14.33 -11.51
C LYS A 177 -31.38 14.40 -12.43
N VAL A 178 -30.17 14.12 -11.95
CA VAL A 178 -28.91 14.44 -12.65
C VAL A 178 -28.02 13.22 -12.94
N SER A 179 -28.32 12.04 -12.40
CA SER A 179 -27.44 10.87 -12.56
C SER A 179 -27.61 10.16 -13.90
N PHE A 180 -27.03 10.74 -14.96
CA PHE A 180 -26.52 9.98 -16.12
C PHE A 180 -25.04 9.69 -15.88
N THR A 181 -24.71 8.95 -14.82
CA THR A 181 -23.49 8.14 -14.91
C THR A 181 -23.85 7.00 -15.85
N LYS A 182 -23.02 6.69 -16.85
CA LYS A 182 -23.14 5.41 -17.56
C LYS A 182 -22.99 4.33 -16.49
N THR A 183 -24.10 3.89 -15.91
CA THR A 183 -24.16 2.62 -15.22
C THR A 183 -23.71 1.62 -16.26
N ILE A 184 -22.52 1.06 -16.06
CA ILE A 184 -22.30 -0.28 -16.55
C ILE A 184 -23.33 -1.07 -15.75
N ASP A 185 -24.46 -1.40 -16.39
CA ASP A 185 -25.50 -2.24 -15.81
C ASP A 185 -24.91 -3.64 -15.66
N LEU A 186 -24.03 -3.79 -14.67
CA LEU A 186 -23.52 -5.08 -14.26
C LEU A 186 -24.67 -5.77 -13.55
N THR A 187 -25.05 -6.92 -14.07
CA THR A 187 -25.99 -7.82 -13.40
C THR A 187 -25.48 -8.13 -11.98
N PRO A 188 -26.36 -8.50 -11.02
CA PRO A 188 -25.94 -8.88 -9.68
C PRO A 188 -24.81 -9.93 -9.65
N GLN A 189 -24.79 -10.80 -10.67
CA GLN A 189 -23.74 -11.80 -10.91
C GLN A 189 -22.41 -11.16 -11.32
N GLU A 190 -22.40 -10.15 -12.19
CA GLU A 190 -21.19 -9.43 -12.61
C GLU A 190 -20.63 -8.53 -11.50
N SER A 191 -21.49 -7.93 -10.66
CA SER A 191 -21.06 -7.15 -9.48
C SER A 191 -20.46 -8.04 -8.39
N GLU A 192 -21.04 -9.23 -8.17
CA GLU A 192 -20.45 -10.25 -7.29
C GLU A 192 -19.13 -10.77 -7.85
N GLN A 193 -19.04 -11.06 -9.14
CA GLN A 193 -17.79 -11.47 -9.80
C GLN A 193 -16.71 -10.39 -9.70
N LEU A 194 -17.01 -9.12 -9.98
CA LEU A 194 -16.05 -8.01 -9.85
C LEU A 194 -15.56 -7.82 -8.42
N SER A 195 -16.46 -7.91 -7.45
CA SER A 195 -16.09 -7.87 -6.04
C SER A 195 -15.20 -9.04 -5.67
N GLN A 196 -15.50 -10.24 -6.19
CA GLN A 196 -14.69 -11.45 -6.03
C GLN A 196 -13.31 -11.28 -6.67
N TYR A 197 -13.19 -10.70 -7.87
CA TYR A 197 -11.93 -10.45 -8.57
C TYR A 197 -11.05 -9.40 -7.87
N VAL A 198 -11.65 -8.38 -7.25
CA VAL A 198 -10.92 -7.32 -6.52
C VAL A 198 -10.49 -7.78 -5.12
N SER A 199 -11.21 -8.72 -4.52
CA SER A 199 -10.87 -9.33 -3.23
C SER A 199 -10.25 -10.71 -3.32
N ASP A 200 -10.04 -11.22 -4.54
CA ASP A 200 -9.32 -12.46 -4.73
C ASP A 200 -7.85 -12.20 -4.43
N ASP A 201 -7.55 -12.36 -3.15
CA ASP A 201 -6.26 -12.73 -2.64
C ASP A 201 -5.72 -13.94 -3.40
N SER A 202 -6.48 -14.68 -4.22
CA SER A 202 -5.96 -15.68 -5.16
C SER A 202 -5.15 -15.08 -6.32
N TYR A 203 -5.36 -13.84 -6.76
CA TYR A 203 -4.51 -13.22 -7.79
C TYR A 203 -3.22 -12.66 -7.17
N VAL A 204 -3.28 -12.19 -5.92
CA VAL A 204 -2.10 -11.77 -5.15
C VAL A 204 -1.37 -12.97 -4.53
N LYS A 205 -2.08 -14.04 -4.16
CA LYS A 205 -1.51 -15.33 -3.74
C LYS A 205 -1.04 -16.12 -4.92
N ARG A 206 -1.70 -16.13 -6.09
CA ARG A 206 -1.09 -16.61 -7.33
C ARG A 206 0.09 -15.76 -7.68
N GLN A 207 0.05 -14.43 -7.65
CA GLN A 207 1.30 -13.67 -7.85
C GLN A 207 2.36 -13.96 -6.79
N LYS A 208 2.03 -14.22 -5.52
CA LYS A 208 3.04 -14.55 -4.50
C LYS A 208 3.52 -15.99 -4.57
N GLN A 209 2.66 -16.92 -4.98
CA GLN A 209 2.92 -18.35 -5.11
C GLN A 209 3.56 -18.64 -6.46
N ASP A 210 3.19 -17.92 -7.52
CA ASP A 210 3.89 -17.77 -8.79
C ASP A 210 5.18 -16.98 -8.59
N ILE A 211 5.28 -15.98 -7.71
CA ILE A 211 6.59 -15.38 -7.37
C ILE A 211 7.41 -16.37 -6.57
N GLN A 212 6.84 -17.16 -5.66
CA GLN A 212 7.56 -18.18 -4.90
C GLN A 212 7.93 -19.39 -5.77
N GLU A 213 7.07 -19.79 -6.71
CA GLU A 213 7.31 -20.83 -7.71
C GLU A 213 8.25 -20.32 -8.78
N LEU A 214 8.14 -19.07 -9.24
CA LEU A 214 9.13 -18.42 -10.09
C LEU A 214 10.42 -18.28 -9.30
N THR A 215 10.42 -17.97 -8.00
CA THR A 215 11.64 -17.86 -7.19
C THR A 215 12.25 -19.22 -6.93
N SER A 216 11.47 -20.29 -6.71
CA SER A 216 11.95 -21.65 -6.55
C SER A 216 12.34 -22.27 -7.89
N LEU A 217 11.67 -21.93 -8.98
CA LEU A 217 12.02 -22.26 -10.36
C LEU A 217 13.22 -21.42 -10.80
N PHE A 218 13.41 -20.18 -10.32
CA PHE A 218 14.63 -19.38 -10.53
C PHE A 218 15.76 -19.94 -9.68
N LYS A 219 15.49 -20.42 -8.45
CA LYS A 219 16.46 -21.10 -7.59
C LYS A 219 16.86 -22.45 -8.16
N ASP A 220 15.90 -23.20 -8.71
CA ASP A 220 16.11 -24.49 -9.35
C ASP A 220 16.64 -24.33 -10.77
N LEU A 221 16.34 -23.26 -11.51
CA LEU A 221 17.02 -22.90 -12.77
C LEU A 221 18.42 -22.32 -12.51
N MET A 222 18.65 -21.67 -11.36
CA MET A 222 20.00 -21.28 -10.91
C MET A 222 20.80 -22.45 -10.31
N ASN A 223 20.14 -23.51 -9.81
CA ASN A 223 20.78 -24.71 -9.28
C ASN A 223 20.92 -25.86 -10.30
N ASN A 224 19.98 -25.99 -11.23
CA ASN A 224 19.94 -27.05 -12.26
C ASN A 224 20.19 -26.53 -13.69
N GLY A 225 20.18 -25.21 -13.91
CA GLY A 225 20.85 -24.60 -15.04
C GLY A 225 22.32 -24.46 -14.69
N GLY A 226 23.15 -25.31 -15.29
CA GLY A 226 24.59 -25.12 -15.24
C GLY A 226 24.93 -23.66 -15.50
N GLN A 227 25.87 -23.13 -14.71
CA GLN A 227 26.50 -21.84 -14.93
C GLN A 227 27.05 -21.77 -16.35
N GLU A 228 26.23 -21.33 -17.30
CA GLU A 228 26.70 -20.60 -18.44
C GLU A 228 26.92 -19.18 -17.92
N GLU A 229 28.17 -18.93 -17.53
CA GLU A 229 28.70 -17.58 -17.36
C GLU A 229 28.26 -16.78 -18.59
N ASN A 230 27.49 -15.70 -18.40
CA ASN A 230 27.34 -14.70 -19.45
C ASN A 230 28.74 -14.11 -19.68
N GLU A 231 29.50 -14.72 -20.60
CA GLU A 231 30.88 -14.36 -20.95
C GLU A 231 30.99 -12.94 -21.53
N GLU A 232 29.87 -12.23 -21.72
CA GLU A 232 29.80 -10.86 -22.24
C GLU A 232 29.31 -9.81 -21.23
N GLU A 233 28.82 -10.19 -20.04
CA GLU A 233 28.27 -9.22 -19.07
C GLU A 233 29.36 -8.21 -18.66
N PHE A 234 29.05 -6.91 -18.66
CA PHE A 234 29.98 -5.77 -18.50
C PHE A 234 30.93 -5.48 -19.67
N ILE A 235 31.22 -6.45 -20.56
CA ILE A 235 32.15 -6.23 -21.69
C ILE A 235 31.59 -5.21 -22.69
N LYS A 236 30.28 -5.26 -22.95
CA LYS A 236 29.62 -4.35 -23.90
C LYS A 236 29.69 -2.90 -23.42
N GLU A 237 29.51 -2.71 -22.12
CA GLU A 237 29.50 -1.40 -21.47
C GLU A 237 30.89 -0.77 -21.48
N PHE A 238 31.96 -1.53 -21.22
CA PHE A 238 33.33 -1.03 -21.36
C PHE A 238 33.70 -0.71 -22.82
N LYS A 239 33.38 -1.60 -23.77
CA LYS A 239 33.61 -1.35 -25.19
C LYS A 239 32.92 -0.07 -25.68
N GLY A 240 31.72 0.22 -25.18
CA GLY A 240 30.96 1.41 -25.57
C GLY A 240 31.53 2.74 -25.07
N HIS A 241 32.34 2.72 -24.00
CA HIS A 241 32.83 3.92 -23.32
C HIS A 241 34.36 4.04 -23.34
N PHE A 242 35.05 3.21 -24.14
CA PHE A 242 36.49 3.25 -24.28
C PHE A 242 36.95 4.47 -25.09
N VAL A 243 37.86 5.26 -24.50
CA VAL A 243 38.51 6.40 -25.13
C VAL A 243 40.01 6.09 -25.22
N PRO A 244 40.56 5.89 -26.43
CA PRO A 244 41.95 5.47 -26.60
C PRO A 244 42.90 6.59 -26.16
N GLN A 245 43.93 6.23 -25.40
CA GLN A 245 44.96 7.16 -24.94
C GLN A 245 46.33 6.81 -25.56
N PRO A 246 46.96 7.73 -26.31
CA PRO A 246 48.27 7.49 -26.92
C PRO A 246 49.34 7.18 -25.87
N GLY A 247 50.00 6.04 -26.01
CA GLY A 247 51.11 5.63 -25.14
C GLY A 247 50.73 4.91 -23.85
N LEU A 248 49.45 4.58 -23.64
CA LEU A 248 49.02 3.76 -22.51
C LEU A 248 49.00 2.27 -22.90
N LYS A 249 49.80 1.47 -22.20
CA LYS A 249 49.78 0.01 -22.28
C LYS A 249 49.58 -0.56 -20.88
N ALA A 250 48.46 -1.25 -20.66
CA ALA A 250 48.06 -1.73 -19.34
C ALA A 250 47.16 -2.95 -19.39
N VAL A 251 47.33 -3.85 -18.42
CA VAL A 251 46.46 -5.02 -18.18
C VAL A 251 45.78 -4.88 -16.82
N TYR A 252 44.45 -4.70 -16.85
CA TYR A 252 43.60 -4.65 -15.66
C TYR A 252 42.92 -5.98 -15.43
N LYS A 253 42.87 -6.42 -14.18
CA LYS A 253 42.14 -7.60 -13.73
C LYS A 253 41.13 -7.20 -12.67
N MET A 254 39.86 -7.30 -12.98
CA MET A 254 38.75 -6.92 -12.09
C MET A 254 38.03 -8.16 -11.56
N GLN A 255 38.16 -8.40 -10.26
CA GLN A 255 37.40 -9.41 -9.53
C GLN A 255 36.09 -8.79 -9.02
N ILE A 256 34.97 -9.24 -9.58
CA ILE A 256 33.63 -8.77 -9.19
C ILE A 256 33.01 -9.82 -8.25
N GLU A 257 32.51 -9.40 -7.10
CA GLU A 257 31.81 -10.31 -6.18
C GLU A 257 30.60 -10.96 -6.86
N GLY A 258 30.47 -12.28 -6.71
CA GLY A 258 29.45 -13.07 -7.40
C GLY A 258 29.90 -13.69 -8.73
N LYS A 259 31.05 -13.28 -9.32
CA LYS A 259 31.64 -13.94 -10.50
C LYS A 259 32.82 -14.84 -10.14
N LYS A 260 32.84 -16.04 -10.73
CA LYS A 260 33.94 -17.02 -10.55
C LYS A 260 35.22 -16.60 -11.29
N LYS A 261 35.10 -16.09 -12.52
CA LYS A 261 36.23 -15.60 -13.33
C LYS A 261 36.34 -14.07 -13.26
N PRO A 262 37.54 -13.50 -13.09
CA PRO A 262 37.74 -12.05 -13.18
C PRO A 262 37.66 -11.57 -14.63
N LEU A 263 37.25 -10.30 -14.79
CA LEU A 263 37.28 -9.59 -16.06
C LEU A 263 38.70 -9.06 -16.32
N ILE A 264 39.27 -9.42 -17.46
CA ILE A 264 40.58 -8.94 -17.90
C ILE A 264 40.37 -7.93 -19.01
N ILE A 265 40.92 -6.73 -18.82
CA ILE A 265 40.92 -5.64 -19.79
C ILE A 265 42.38 -5.36 -20.16
N LYS A 266 42.75 -5.57 -21.43
CA LYS A 266 44.08 -5.21 -21.93
C LYS A 266 43.93 -4.03 -22.89
N VAL A 267 44.74 -3.00 -22.66
CA VAL A 267 44.78 -1.79 -23.47
C VAL A 267 46.20 -1.64 -24.00
N ASP A 268 46.34 -1.45 -25.31
CA ASP A 268 47.60 -1.12 -25.98
C ASP A 268 47.35 0.03 -26.98
N GLY A 269 47.40 1.27 -26.47
CA GLY A 269 47.09 2.47 -27.24
C GLY A 269 45.65 2.48 -27.75
N PRO A 270 45.41 2.34 -29.07
CA PRO A 270 44.06 2.29 -29.65
C PRO A 270 43.38 0.92 -29.56
N GLU A 271 44.12 -0.15 -29.23
CA GLU A 271 43.57 -1.52 -29.18
C GLU A 271 43.13 -1.90 -27.77
N ASP A 272 41.93 -2.44 -27.65
CA ASP A 272 41.34 -2.93 -26.41
C ASP A 272 40.82 -4.37 -26.56
N THR A 273 41.17 -5.23 -25.59
CA THR A 273 40.65 -6.61 -25.53
C THR A 273 40.10 -6.93 -24.15
N TYR A 274 38.94 -7.60 -24.14
CA TYR A 274 38.19 -7.95 -22.94
C TYR A 274 37.97 -9.45 -22.92
N SER A 275 38.23 -10.08 -21.78
CA SER A 275 38.02 -11.52 -21.63
C SER A 275 37.75 -11.87 -20.17
N TYR A 276 36.88 -12.85 -19.93
CA TYR A 276 36.72 -13.44 -18.61
C TYR A 276 37.63 -14.65 -18.46
N GLY A 277 38.50 -14.65 -17.46
CA GLY A 277 39.42 -15.78 -17.26
C GLY A 277 40.63 -15.45 -16.40
N GLY A 278 41.62 -16.33 -16.45
CA GLY A 278 42.90 -16.13 -15.78
C GLY A 278 43.87 -15.33 -16.66
N THR A 279 44.62 -14.41 -16.05
CA THR A 279 45.81 -13.83 -16.66
C THR A 279 46.98 -13.95 -15.68
N ASP A 280 48.15 -14.35 -16.19
CA ASP A 280 49.33 -14.61 -15.35
C ASP A 280 50.04 -13.32 -14.90
N LYS A 281 49.79 -12.19 -15.57
CA LYS A 281 50.35 -10.87 -15.24
C LYS A 281 49.32 -9.77 -15.47
N ALA A 282 48.95 -9.08 -14.40
CA ALA A 282 48.14 -7.86 -14.43
C ALA A 282 48.94 -6.71 -13.82
N ASP A 283 48.89 -5.53 -14.45
CA ASP A 283 49.53 -4.31 -13.94
C ASP A 283 48.73 -3.73 -12.76
N VAL A 284 47.41 -3.97 -12.78
CA VAL A 284 46.48 -3.58 -11.72
C VAL A 284 45.43 -4.68 -11.52
N GLU A 285 45.32 -5.17 -10.28
CA GLU A 285 44.22 -6.01 -9.83
C GLU A 285 43.25 -5.18 -8.98
N VAL A 286 41.96 -5.28 -9.27
CA VAL A 286 40.89 -4.56 -8.59
C VAL A 286 39.88 -5.57 -8.08
N SER A 287 39.39 -5.41 -6.86
CA SER A 287 38.26 -6.18 -6.32
C SER A 287 37.15 -5.26 -5.84
N MET A 288 35.92 -5.50 -6.27
CA MET A 288 34.75 -4.69 -5.90
C MET A 288 33.48 -5.54 -5.84
N SER A 289 32.46 -5.04 -5.15
CA SER A 289 31.13 -5.65 -5.18
C SER A 289 30.43 -5.41 -6.52
N ARG A 290 29.38 -6.19 -6.81
CA ARG A 290 28.57 -5.99 -8.02
C ARG A 290 27.92 -4.60 -8.05
N GLU A 291 27.45 -4.12 -6.91
CA GLU A 291 26.80 -2.81 -6.78
C GLU A 291 27.79 -1.68 -7.09
N ALA A 292 29.03 -1.77 -6.59
CA ALA A 292 30.08 -0.80 -6.89
C ALA A 292 30.45 -0.78 -8.38
N MET A 293 30.43 -1.94 -9.05
CA MET A 293 30.66 -2.05 -10.48
C MET A 293 29.55 -1.37 -11.29
N GLU A 294 28.29 -1.64 -10.93
CA GLU A 294 27.12 -1.04 -11.58
C GLU A 294 27.09 0.48 -11.38
N ASP A 295 27.39 0.97 -10.18
CA ASP A 295 27.43 2.42 -9.93
C ASP A 295 28.54 3.13 -10.73
N VAL A 296 29.67 2.47 -11.04
CA VAL A 296 30.70 3.02 -11.93
C VAL A 296 30.19 3.07 -13.38
N ILE A 297 29.60 1.99 -13.87
CA ILE A 297 29.07 1.90 -15.25
C ILE A 297 27.93 2.90 -15.48
N PHE A 298 27.04 3.07 -14.50
CA PHE A 298 25.94 4.04 -14.54
C PHE A 298 26.36 5.47 -14.19
N ALA A 299 27.66 5.76 -14.17
CA ALA A 299 28.22 7.10 -13.97
C ALA A 299 27.89 7.76 -12.61
N ARG A 300 27.49 6.97 -11.61
CA ARG A 300 27.19 7.45 -10.25
C ARG A 300 28.46 7.63 -9.43
N MET A 301 29.53 6.92 -9.79
CA MET A 301 30.84 7.01 -9.16
C MET A 301 31.98 6.78 -10.16
N THR A 302 33.20 7.15 -9.80
CA THR A 302 34.44 6.85 -10.54
C THR A 302 35.19 5.69 -9.89
N PHE A 303 36.09 5.04 -10.63
CA PHE A 303 37.01 4.04 -10.09
C PHE A 303 37.83 4.62 -8.94
N GLN A 304 38.35 5.84 -9.09
CA GLN A 304 39.08 6.53 -8.02
C GLN A 304 38.22 6.79 -6.78
N ARG A 305 36.98 7.25 -6.94
CA ARG A 305 36.08 7.54 -5.81
C ARG A 305 35.67 6.26 -5.09
N ALA A 306 35.41 5.18 -5.82
CA ALA A 306 35.10 3.87 -5.26
C ALA A 306 36.28 3.29 -4.45
N PHE A 307 37.52 3.54 -4.89
CA PHE A 307 38.71 3.19 -4.12
C PHE A 307 38.85 4.05 -2.85
N MET A 308 38.65 5.36 -2.97
CA MET A 308 38.76 6.29 -1.82
C MET A 308 37.67 6.07 -0.76
N SER A 309 36.47 5.63 -1.14
CA SER A 309 35.37 5.32 -0.22
C SER A 309 35.50 3.96 0.46
N GLY A 310 36.46 3.13 0.03
CA GLY A 310 36.63 1.75 0.52
C GLY A 310 35.69 0.72 -0.11
N ALA A 311 34.83 1.13 -1.06
CA ALA A 311 33.95 0.23 -1.80
C ALA A 311 34.70 -0.67 -2.80
N MET A 312 35.94 -0.30 -3.13
CA MET A 312 36.82 -1.02 -4.04
C MET A 312 38.21 -1.14 -3.42
N LYS A 313 38.88 -2.28 -3.63
CA LYS A 313 40.29 -2.47 -3.28
C LYS A 313 41.11 -2.62 -4.55
N MET A 314 42.32 -2.06 -4.56
CA MET A 314 43.25 -2.23 -5.68
C MET A 314 44.63 -2.71 -5.21
N LYS A 315 45.34 -3.39 -6.10
CA LYS A 315 46.72 -3.85 -5.93
C LYS A 315 47.44 -3.72 -7.27
N GLY A 316 48.57 -3.02 -7.30
CA GLY A 316 49.32 -2.76 -8.54
C GLY A 316 49.77 -1.32 -8.67
N ASP A 317 50.09 -0.87 -9.88
CA ASP A 317 50.53 0.51 -10.12
C ASP A 317 49.35 1.49 -10.03
N PHE A 318 49.41 2.39 -9.05
CA PHE A 318 48.38 3.39 -8.81
C PHE A 318 48.23 4.41 -9.96
N LYS A 319 49.30 4.71 -10.70
CA LYS A 319 49.23 5.60 -11.87
C LYS A 319 48.43 4.95 -13.00
N ILE A 320 48.65 3.65 -13.22
CA ILE A 320 47.89 2.87 -14.20
C ILE A 320 46.43 2.75 -13.77
N PHE A 321 46.17 2.47 -12.49
CA PHE A 321 44.80 2.45 -11.96
C PHE A 321 44.05 3.77 -12.19
N ARG A 322 44.70 4.91 -11.94
CA ARG A 322 44.09 6.24 -12.18
C ARG A 322 43.70 6.48 -13.63
N SER A 323 44.37 5.83 -14.58
CA SER A 323 44.04 5.94 -16.00
C SER A 323 42.74 5.22 -16.38
N LEU A 324 42.19 4.32 -15.53
CA LEU A 324 40.87 3.70 -15.76
C LEU A 324 39.75 4.74 -15.95
N ASP A 325 39.72 5.78 -15.12
CA ASP A 325 38.75 6.87 -15.24
C ASP A 325 38.99 7.77 -16.46
N GLN A 326 40.16 7.67 -17.09
CA GLN A 326 40.53 8.44 -18.28
C GLN A 326 40.26 7.69 -19.58
N ILE A 327 40.38 6.36 -19.55
CA ILE A 327 40.13 5.49 -20.70
C ILE A 327 38.69 4.99 -20.76
N PHE A 328 37.95 5.00 -19.64
CA PHE A 328 36.53 4.68 -19.61
C PHE A 328 35.73 5.88 -19.13
N THR A 329 35.15 6.61 -20.08
CA THR A 329 34.39 7.83 -19.78
C THR A 329 32.91 7.48 -19.63
N PHE A 330 32.50 7.08 -18.43
CA PHE A 330 31.09 6.80 -18.12
C PHE A 330 30.31 8.07 -17.76
N MET A 331 30.97 9.10 -17.19
CA MET A 331 30.34 10.39 -16.93
C MET A 331 30.43 11.29 -18.17
N GLU A 332 29.28 11.79 -18.65
CA GLU A 332 29.24 12.87 -19.63
C GLU A 332 29.94 14.12 -19.05
N LYS A 333 30.85 14.70 -19.83
CA LYS A 333 31.37 16.04 -19.55
C LYS A 333 30.24 17.03 -19.81
N ILE A 334 29.71 17.64 -18.74
CA ILE A 334 28.85 18.83 -18.84
C ILE A 334 29.63 19.99 -19.45
#